data_AF-A0A6I4I4H2-F1
#
_entry.id   AF-A0A6I4I4H2-F1
#
_cell.length_a   1.000
_cell.length_b   1.000
_cell.length_c   1.000
_cell.angle_alpha   90.00
_cell.angle_beta   90.00
_cell.angle_gamma   90.00
#
_symmetry.space_group_name_H-M   'P 1'
#
loop_
_entity.id
_entity.type
_entity.pdbx_description
1 polymer ?
#
loop_
_entity_poly.entity_id
_entity_poly.type
_entity_poly.pdbx_seq_one_letter_code
_entity_poly.pdbx_strand_id
1 'polypeptide(L)'
;MAQKYRIYINQKVVLITETVPAQPEQYEQLDQQSFDMKTLYHKIVADNTRLYYYILCNNAKAYLKKVMKSVTLIEAAGGLVKNDKGDYLFIFRNGKWDIPKGKLEKGEKPKEGAVREVEEECGISIDKCGKKIVNTYHAYTSRGEVVLKKTYWYKMKYFGKAKLKPQVEEGITEVRWMNRSDINMVVNNTFPSIMDVLLKRDLLSDVPAPLSE
;
A
#
# COMPACT_ATOMS: atom_id res chain seq x y z
N MET A 1 -9.23 19.61 8.49
CA MET A 1 -8.10 19.30 7.59
C MET A 1 -8.66 18.69 6.33
N ALA A 2 -8.19 19.12 5.16
CA ALA A 2 -8.55 18.55 3.87
C ALA A 2 -8.21 17.06 3.83
N GLN A 3 -9.12 16.21 3.33
CA GLN A 3 -8.85 14.78 3.16
C GLN A 3 -8.09 14.53 1.85
N LYS A 4 -7.11 13.63 1.91
CA LYS A 4 -6.30 13.20 0.77
C LYS A 4 -6.26 11.67 0.69
N TYR A 5 -6.31 11.13 -0.53
CA TYR A 5 -6.18 9.70 -0.79
C TYR A 5 -5.27 9.46 -1.99
N ARG A 6 -4.44 8.41 -1.92
CA ARG A 6 -3.56 7.99 -3.02
C ARG A 6 -4.05 6.68 -3.60
N ILE A 7 -4.23 6.66 -4.91
CA ILE A 7 -4.39 5.45 -5.70
C ILE A 7 -3.10 5.24 -6.49
N TYR A 8 -2.43 4.14 -6.22
CA TYR A 8 -1.23 3.72 -6.91
C TYR A 8 -1.58 2.95 -8.18
N ILE A 9 -0.89 3.22 -9.28
CA ILE A 9 -0.98 2.48 -10.55
C ILE A 9 0.46 2.24 -11.02
N ASN A 10 0.97 1.03 -10.86
CA ASN A 10 2.39 0.74 -11.05
C ASN A 10 3.28 1.69 -10.21
N GLN A 11 4.12 2.50 -10.86
CA GLN A 11 4.97 3.50 -10.21
C GLN A 11 4.30 4.90 -10.12
N LYS A 12 3.09 5.05 -10.65
CA LYS A 12 2.36 6.31 -10.77
C LYS A 12 1.36 6.48 -9.62
N VAL A 13 1.00 7.72 -9.32
CA VAL A 13 0.07 8.05 -8.23
C VAL A 13 -1.00 9.02 -8.70
N VAL A 14 -2.25 8.68 -8.40
CA VAL A 14 -3.39 9.60 -8.47
C VAL A 14 -3.72 10.08 -7.06
N LEU A 15 -3.52 11.36 -6.81
CA LEU A 15 -3.88 12.03 -5.57
C LEU A 15 -5.31 12.59 -5.68
N ILE A 16 -6.24 12.04 -4.90
CA ILE A 16 -7.58 12.60 -4.73
C ILE A 16 -7.51 13.57 -3.55
N THR A 17 -7.79 14.85 -3.78
CA THR A 17 -7.54 15.91 -2.80
C THR A 17 -8.64 16.98 -2.82
N GLU A 18 -8.86 17.61 -1.66
CA GLU A 18 -9.79 18.75 -1.48
C GLU A 18 -9.11 20.11 -1.65
N THR A 19 -7.78 20.13 -1.75
CA THR A 19 -6.97 21.33 -2.02
C THR A 19 -5.94 21.03 -3.11
N VAL A 20 -5.51 22.07 -3.84
CA VAL A 20 -4.41 21.96 -4.80
C VAL A 20 -3.16 21.44 -4.08
N PRO A 21 -2.37 20.51 -4.68
CA PRO A 21 -1.10 20.07 -4.11
C PRO A 21 -0.13 21.23 -3.87
N ALA A 22 0.82 21.07 -2.95
CA ALA A 22 1.79 22.12 -2.66
C ALA A 22 2.72 22.43 -3.84
N GLN A 23 3.02 21.43 -4.67
CA GLN A 23 3.87 21.52 -5.86
C GLN A 23 3.07 21.10 -7.11
N PRO A 24 2.03 21.86 -7.51
CA PRO A 24 1.10 21.45 -8.57
C PRO A 24 1.78 21.22 -9.93
N GLU A 25 2.92 21.87 -10.20
CA GLU A 25 3.73 21.69 -11.41
C GLU A 25 4.28 20.26 -11.59
N GLN A 26 4.42 19.51 -10.48
CA GLN A 26 4.84 18.11 -10.52
C GLN A 26 3.71 17.15 -10.92
N TYR A 27 2.47 17.64 -10.95
CA TYR A 27 1.30 16.83 -11.21
C TYR A 27 0.58 17.24 -12.49
N GLU A 28 -0.01 16.26 -13.17
CA GLU A 28 -1.07 16.54 -14.14
C GLU A 28 -2.43 16.58 -13.43
N GLN A 29 -3.18 17.67 -13.59
CA GLN A 29 -4.55 17.74 -13.10
C GLN A 29 -5.48 16.94 -14.01
N LEU A 30 -6.30 16.08 -13.40
CA LEU A 30 -7.34 15.31 -14.07
C LEU A 30 -8.71 15.92 -13.78
N ASP A 31 -9.58 15.95 -14.78
CA ASP A 31 -10.96 16.40 -14.60
C ASP A 31 -11.78 15.36 -13.79
N GLN A 32 -12.59 15.88 -12.86
CA GLN A 32 -13.51 15.10 -12.05
C GLN A 32 -14.75 14.62 -12.83
N GLN A 33 -15.11 15.28 -13.95
CA GLN A 33 -16.39 15.04 -14.65
C GLN A 33 -16.37 13.79 -15.54
N SER A 34 -15.23 13.44 -16.14
CA SER A 34 -15.05 12.25 -16.99
C SER A 34 -14.76 10.97 -16.19
N PHE A 35 -15.42 10.78 -15.04
CA PHE A 35 -15.04 9.75 -14.08
C PHE A 35 -15.45 8.33 -14.51
N ASP A 36 -14.52 7.66 -15.17
CA ASP A 36 -14.44 6.20 -15.28
C ASP A 36 -13.03 5.74 -14.90
N MET A 37 -12.94 4.96 -13.82
CA MET A 37 -11.66 4.45 -13.32
C MET A 37 -10.98 3.53 -14.36
N LYS A 38 -11.75 2.81 -15.20
CA LYS A 38 -11.16 1.94 -16.24
C LYS A 38 -10.46 2.77 -17.30
N THR A 39 -11.16 3.75 -17.88
CA THR A 39 -10.59 4.70 -18.85
C THR A 39 -9.39 5.45 -18.26
N LEU A 40 -9.52 5.95 -17.02
CA LEU A 40 -8.44 6.66 -16.35
C LEU A 40 -7.21 5.76 -16.14
N TYR A 41 -7.41 4.51 -15.71
CA TYR A 41 -6.33 3.55 -15.54
C TYR A 41 -5.55 3.36 -16.85
N HIS A 42 -6.24 3.13 -17.97
CA HIS A 42 -5.58 2.93 -19.26
C HIS A 42 -4.83 4.18 -19.73
N LYS A 43 -5.42 5.38 -19.57
CA LYS A 43 -4.72 6.65 -19.86
C LYS A 43 -3.43 6.77 -19.04
N ILE A 44 -3.52 6.55 -17.73
CA ILE A 44 -2.37 6.65 -16.82
C ILE A 44 -1.33 5.59 -17.15
N VAL A 45 -1.70 4.34 -17.45
CA VAL A 45 -0.74 3.30 -17.81
C VAL A 45 0.01 3.68 -19.08
N ALA A 46 -0.68 4.22 -20.10
CA ALA A 46 -0.09 4.59 -21.38
C ALA A 46 0.84 5.82 -21.33
N ASP A 47 0.67 6.71 -20.35
CA ASP A 47 1.46 7.95 -20.26
C ASP A 47 2.85 7.71 -19.66
N ASN A 48 3.89 7.63 -20.49
CA ASN A 48 5.26 7.42 -20.03
C ASN A 48 6.00 8.70 -19.59
N THR A 49 5.31 9.84 -19.52
CA THR A 49 5.93 11.15 -19.25
C THR A 49 5.67 11.65 -17.83
N ARG A 50 4.56 11.26 -17.21
CA ARG A 50 4.17 11.71 -15.87
C ARG A 50 4.16 10.56 -14.86
N LEU A 51 4.53 10.90 -13.62
CA LEU A 51 4.43 10.00 -12.48
C LEU A 51 3.28 10.37 -11.53
N TYR A 52 2.91 11.64 -11.48
CA TYR A 52 1.95 12.15 -10.51
C TYR A 52 0.79 12.85 -11.20
N TYR A 53 -0.41 12.53 -10.71
CA TYR A 53 -1.66 13.12 -11.14
C TYR A 53 -2.45 13.53 -9.91
N TYR A 54 -3.33 14.52 -10.05
CA TYR A 54 -4.29 14.82 -8.99
C TYR A 54 -5.68 15.08 -9.53
N ILE A 55 -6.67 14.75 -8.71
CA ILE A 55 -8.07 15.10 -8.91
C ILE A 55 -8.44 16.03 -7.76
N LEU A 56 -8.76 17.27 -8.11
CA LEU A 56 -9.31 18.24 -7.17
C LEU A 56 -10.83 18.06 -7.08
N CYS A 57 -11.34 17.85 -5.88
CA CYS A 57 -12.77 17.62 -5.66
C CYS A 57 -13.24 18.18 -4.31
N ASN A 58 -14.53 18.45 -4.16
CA ASN A 58 -15.05 19.06 -2.92
C ASN A 58 -15.12 18.08 -1.73
N ASN A 59 -15.09 16.76 -1.99
CA ASN A 59 -15.17 15.73 -0.95
C ASN A 59 -14.39 14.48 -1.38
N ALA A 60 -13.13 14.40 -0.96
CA ALA A 60 -12.21 13.34 -1.39
C ALA A 60 -12.69 11.95 -0.94
N LYS A 61 -13.32 11.86 0.23
CA LYS A 61 -13.84 10.59 0.77
C LYS A 61 -15.01 10.07 -0.05
N ALA A 62 -15.96 10.95 -0.40
CA ALA A 62 -17.08 10.60 -1.26
C ALA A 62 -16.59 10.20 -2.66
N TYR A 63 -15.62 10.93 -3.20
CA TYR A 63 -15.02 10.64 -4.50
C TYR A 63 -14.33 9.27 -4.51
N LEU A 64 -13.48 8.97 -3.52
CA LEU A 64 -12.87 7.64 -3.39
C LEU A 64 -13.93 6.54 -3.25
N LYS A 65 -15.04 6.79 -2.53
CA LYS A 65 -16.15 5.83 -2.44
C LYS A 65 -16.82 5.60 -3.79
N LYS A 66 -16.97 6.64 -4.62
CA LYS A 66 -17.44 6.51 -6.01
C LYS A 66 -16.47 5.66 -6.83
N VAL A 67 -15.16 5.87 -6.68
CA VAL A 67 -14.12 5.06 -7.33
C VAL A 67 -14.24 3.59 -6.94
N MET A 68 -14.28 3.29 -5.64
CA MET A 68 -14.38 1.91 -5.15
C MET A 68 -15.66 1.19 -5.64
N LYS A 69 -16.73 1.93 -5.96
CA LYS A 69 -17.97 1.35 -6.50
C LYS A 69 -17.94 1.14 -8.02
N SER A 70 -17.05 1.82 -8.73
CA SER A 70 -16.96 1.77 -10.20
C SER A 70 -16.14 0.60 -10.75
N VAL A 71 -15.37 -0.07 -9.89
CA VAL A 71 -14.49 -1.20 -10.25
C VAL A 71 -14.60 -2.30 -9.21
N THR A 72 -14.20 -3.52 -9.58
CA THR A 72 -14.13 -4.62 -8.63
C THR A 72 -13.15 -4.28 -7.51
N LEU A 73 -13.66 -4.23 -6.28
CA LEU A 73 -12.86 -4.00 -5.08
C LEU A 73 -12.30 -5.33 -4.56
N ILE A 74 -10.98 -5.42 -4.44
CA ILE A 74 -10.31 -6.53 -3.76
C ILE A 74 -9.86 -6.04 -2.39
N GLU A 75 -10.28 -6.71 -1.34
CA GLU A 75 -9.83 -6.40 0.02
C GLU A 75 -8.66 -7.30 0.41
N ALA A 76 -7.66 -6.69 1.03
CA ALA A 76 -6.44 -7.35 1.49
C ALA A 76 -6.04 -6.77 2.84
N ALA A 77 -5.25 -7.50 3.63
CA ALA A 77 -4.73 -6.96 4.88
C ALA A 77 -3.34 -7.51 5.17
N GLY A 78 -2.58 -6.74 5.96
CA GLY A 78 -1.21 -7.09 6.32
C GLY A 78 -0.70 -6.31 7.53
N GLY A 79 0.53 -6.61 7.91
CA GLY A 79 1.10 -6.16 9.18
C GLY A 79 2.53 -5.68 9.07
N LEU A 80 2.79 -4.45 9.54
CA LEU A 80 4.16 -4.05 9.85
C LEU A 80 4.51 -4.61 11.24
N VAL A 81 5.23 -5.74 11.24
CA VAL A 81 5.65 -6.44 12.44
C VAL A 81 6.94 -5.85 12.97
N LYS A 82 7.01 -5.65 14.29
CA LYS A 82 8.23 -5.26 15.00
C LYS A 82 8.60 -6.34 16.03
N ASN A 83 9.85 -6.80 16.01
CA ASN A 83 10.35 -7.74 17.02
C ASN A 83 10.80 -7.02 18.31
N ASP A 84 11.25 -7.78 19.30
CA ASP A 84 11.79 -7.30 20.59
C ASP A 84 13.09 -6.50 20.47
N LYS A 85 13.93 -6.80 19.47
CA LYS A 85 15.14 -6.06 19.12
C LYS A 85 14.87 -4.72 18.44
N GLY A 86 13.64 -4.52 17.99
CA GLY A 86 13.19 -3.33 17.32
C GLY A 86 13.34 -3.34 15.80
N ASP A 87 13.64 -4.51 15.21
CA ASP A 87 13.67 -4.74 13.78
C ASP A 87 12.26 -4.93 13.21
N TYR A 88 12.12 -4.73 11.91
CA TYR A 88 10.88 -4.83 11.16
C TYR A 88 10.91 -6.00 10.18
N LEU A 89 9.78 -6.70 10.04
CA LEU A 89 9.66 -7.84 9.13
C LEU A 89 9.32 -7.36 7.72
N PHE A 90 10.11 -7.82 6.74
CA PHE A 90 9.86 -7.61 5.33
C PHE A 90 9.92 -8.93 4.56
N ILE A 91 9.25 -8.94 3.42
CA ILE A 91 9.26 -10.04 2.46
C ILE A 91 9.82 -9.56 1.12
N PHE A 92 10.51 -10.42 0.38
CA PHE A 92 10.99 -10.15 -0.97
C PHE A 92 10.21 -10.99 -1.98
N ARG A 93 9.47 -10.32 -2.86
CA ARG A 93 8.63 -10.95 -3.88
C ARG A 93 8.62 -10.10 -5.15
N ASN A 94 8.58 -10.75 -6.32
CA ASN A 94 8.58 -10.08 -7.62
C ASN A 94 9.71 -9.02 -7.78
N GLY A 95 10.89 -9.32 -7.24
CA GLY A 95 12.06 -8.45 -7.33
C GLY A 95 12.03 -7.21 -6.43
N LYS A 96 11.07 -7.07 -5.52
CA LYS A 96 10.92 -5.91 -4.63
C LYS A 96 10.68 -6.32 -3.18
N TRP A 97 11.13 -5.48 -2.25
CA TRP A 97 10.78 -5.57 -0.84
C TRP A 97 9.33 -5.10 -0.61
N ASP A 98 8.64 -5.80 0.29
CA ASP A 98 7.26 -5.54 0.65
C ASP A 98 7.01 -5.88 2.13
N ILE A 99 5.85 -5.48 2.63
CA ILE A 99 5.34 -5.87 3.95
C ILE A 99 4.39 -7.06 3.74
N PRO A 100 4.43 -8.09 4.60
CA PRO A 100 3.55 -9.25 4.48
C PRO A 100 2.06 -8.86 4.52
N LYS A 101 1.30 -9.40 3.57
CA LYS A 101 -0.14 -9.16 3.34
C LYS A 101 -0.71 -10.17 2.34
N GLY A 102 -2.00 -10.42 2.44
CA GLY A 102 -2.74 -11.11 1.38
C GLY A 102 -4.21 -10.73 1.33
N LYS A 103 -4.97 -11.45 0.52
CA LYS A 103 -6.38 -11.15 0.26
C LYS A 103 -7.22 -11.62 1.44
N LEU A 104 -8.26 -10.86 1.78
CA LEU A 104 -9.19 -11.30 2.79
C LEU A 104 -10.08 -12.43 2.27
N GLU A 105 -10.31 -13.41 3.13
CA GLU A 105 -11.30 -14.45 2.90
C GLU A 105 -12.73 -13.92 3.09
N LYS A 106 -13.71 -14.66 2.59
CA LYS A 106 -15.12 -14.24 2.68
C LYS A 106 -15.57 -14.20 4.15
N GLY A 107 -15.92 -13.02 4.62
CA GLY A 107 -16.39 -12.79 6.00
C GLY A 107 -15.26 -12.59 7.02
N GLU A 108 -14.01 -12.66 6.60
CA GLU A 108 -12.85 -12.46 7.45
C GLU A 108 -12.72 -10.99 7.86
N LYS A 109 -12.48 -10.73 9.15
CA LYS A 109 -12.22 -9.35 9.58
C LYS A 109 -10.83 -8.93 9.12
N PRO A 110 -10.63 -7.68 8.64
CA PRO A 110 -9.32 -7.25 8.15
C PRO A 110 -8.17 -7.42 9.15
N LYS A 111 -8.45 -7.28 10.44
CA LYS A 111 -7.43 -7.45 11.49
C LYS A 111 -7.02 -8.91 11.69
N GLU A 112 -7.96 -9.84 11.53
CA GLU A 112 -7.75 -11.29 11.64
C GLU A 112 -6.97 -11.77 10.41
N GLY A 113 -7.42 -11.41 9.20
CA GLY A 113 -6.71 -11.74 7.97
C GLY A 113 -5.30 -11.14 7.91
N ALA A 114 -5.09 -9.93 8.44
CA ALA A 114 -3.74 -9.39 8.54
C ALA A 114 -2.81 -10.29 9.37
N VAL A 115 -3.29 -10.87 10.47
CA VAL A 115 -2.48 -11.77 11.30
C VAL A 115 -2.23 -13.07 10.56
N ARG A 116 -3.29 -13.73 10.05
CA ARG A 116 -3.19 -14.98 9.29
C ARG A 116 -2.16 -14.88 8.17
N GLU A 117 -2.27 -13.88 7.31
CA GLU A 117 -1.37 -13.67 6.17
C GLU A 117 0.08 -13.50 6.59
N VAL A 118 0.34 -12.73 7.66
CA VAL A 118 1.70 -12.57 8.16
C VAL A 118 2.26 -13.88 8.71
N GLU A 119 1.45 -14.66 9.42
CA GLU A 119 1.86 -15.95 9.97
C GLU A 119 2.14 -16.98 8.86
N GLU A 120 1.27 -17.05 7.84
CA GLU A 120 1.40 -17.93 6.68
C GLU A 120 2.60 -17.57 5.80
N GLU A 121 2.74 -16.29 5.42
CA GLU A 121 3.78 -15.84 4.50
C GLU A 121 5.19 -15.91 5.10
N CYS A 122 5.31 -15.86 6.44
CA CYS A 122 6.58 -15.69 7.15
C CYS A 122 6.95 -16.86 8.09
N GLY A 123 6.04 -17.79 8.37
CA GLY A 123 6.28 -18.92 9.27
C GLY A 123 6.49 -18.52 10.74
N ILE A 124 5.80 -17.48 11.20
CA ILE A 124 5.86 -17.00 12.59
C ILE A 124 4.46 -16.95 13.21
N SER A 125 4.37 -16.70 14.53
CA SER A 125 3.10 -16.45 15.23
C SER A 125 3.13 -15.07 15.87
N ILE A 126 2.11 -14.24 15.61
CA ILE A 126 2.05 -12.85 16.04
C ILE A 126 1.46 -12.74 17.44
N ASP A 127 2.25 -12.24 18.39
CA ASP A 127 1.83 -12.08 19.78
C ASP A 127 0.76 -11.01 19.98
N LYS A 128 0.85 -9.92 19.21
CA LYS A 128 -0.08 -8.80 19.35
C LYS A 128 -0.31 -8.05 18.06
N CYS A 129 -1.55 -8.11 17.57
CA CYS A 129 -2.04 -7.21 16.54
C CYS A 129 -2.63 -5.93 17.18
N GLY A 130 -1.96 -4.81 16.93
CA GLY A 130 -2.24 -3.49 17.49
C GLY A 130 -3.25 -2.67 16.68
N LYS A 131 -3.06 -1.34 16.72
CA LYS A 131 -3.90 -0.38 15.99
C LYS A 131 -3.61 -0.43 14.49
N LYS A 132 -4.63 -0.07 13.70
CA LYS A 132 -4.51 0.19 12.27
C LYS A 132 -3.49 1.31 12.01
N ILE A 133 -2.70 1.17 10.95
CA ILE A 133 -1.73 2.15 10.46
C ILE A 133 -2.43 3.05 9.42
N VAL A 134 -2.79 2.48 8.27
CA VAL A 134 -3.35 3.22 7.12
C VAL A 134 -4.06 2.24 6.19
N ASN A 135 -4.83 2.77 5.23
CA ASN A 135 -5.24 2.02 4.05
C ASN A 135 -4.42 2.47 2.86
N THR A 136 -3.99 1.53 2.02
CA THR A 136 -3.41 1.84 0.71
C THR A 136 -4.32 1.34 -0.39
N TYR A 137 -4.30 2.02 -1.55
CA TYR A 137 -5.14 1.68 -2.70
C TYR A 137 -4.26 1.47 -3.92
N HIS A 138 -4.34 0.29 -4.54
CA HIS A 138 -3.55 -0.04 -5.72
C HIS A 138 -4.47 -0.56 -6.82
N ALA A 139 -4.49 0.14 -7.96
CA ALA A 139 -5.23 -0.27 -9.14
C ALA A 139 -4.30 -1.00 -10.12
N TYR A 140 -4.78 -2.13 -10.64
CA TYR A 140 -4.06 -2.97 -11.60
C TYR A 140 -5.06 -3.82 -12.39
N THR A 141 -4.58 -4.51 -13.43
CA THR A 141 -5.40 -5.45 -14.19
C THR A 141 -5.36 -6.85 -13.59
N SER A 142 -6.52 -7.45 -13.36
CA SER A 142 -6.67 -8.85 -12.91
C SER A 142 -7.65 -9.56 -13.82
N ARG A 143 -7.20 -10.61 -14.51
CA ARG A 143 -8.01 -11.36 -15.51
C ARG A 143 -8.65 -10.45 -16.57
N GLY A 144 -7.88 -9.48 -17.08
CA GLY A 144 -8.32 -8.53 -18.11
C GLY A 144 -9.12 -7.33 -17.60
N GLU A 145 -9.58 -7.34 -16.35
CA GLU A 145 -10.38 -6.26 -15.77
C GLU A 145 -9.54 -5.36 -14.86
N VAL A 146 -9.81 -4.05 -14.90
CA VAL A 146 -9.25 -3.10 -13.93
C VAL A 146 -9.91 -3.33 -12.57
N VAL A 147 -9.08 -3.63 -11.56
CA VAL A 147 -9.51 -3.82 -10.18
C VAL A 147 -8.84 -2.80 -9.28
N LEU A 148 -9.48 -2.48 -8.16
CA LEU A 148 -8.89 -1.67 -7.11
C LEU A 148 -8.67 -2.53 -5.87
N LYS A 149 -7.42 -2.71 -5.48
CA LYS A 149 -7.08 -3.39 -4.21
C LYS A 149 -6.95 -2.38 -3.09
N LYS A 150 -7.73 -2.57 -2.03
CA LYS A 150 -7.64 -1.83 -0.78
C LYS A 150 -6.96 -2.71 0.26
N THR A 151 -5.81 -2.28 0.75
CA THR A 151 -5.07 -3.01 1.79
C THR A 151 -5.17 -2.32 3.14
N TYR A 152 -5.59 -3.06 4.16
CA TYR A 152 -5.62 -2.63 5.55
C TYR A 152 -4.31 -2.98 6.24
N TRP A 153 -3.60 -1.97 6.77
CA TRP A 153 -2.33 -2.19 7.44
C TRP A 153 -2.45 -2.06 8.95
N TYR A 154 -1.83 -2.97 9.69
CA TYR A 154 -1.84 -2.98 11.15
C TYR A 154 -0.42 -2.99 11.74
N LYS A 155 -0.27 -2.42 12.94
CA LYS A 155 0.94 -2.59 13.75
C LYS A 155 0.91 -3.98 14.37
N MET A 156 2.00 -4.71 14.31
CA MET A 156 2.11 -6.02 14.97
C MET A 156 3.38 -6.11 15.80
N LYS A 157 3.34 -6.96 16.83
CA LYS A 157 4.50 -7.30 17.64
C LYS A 157 4.78 -8.80 17.58
N TYR A 158 6.06 -9.11 17.57
CA TYR A 158 6.58 -10.47 17.62
C TYR A 158 7.60 -10.60 18.76
N PHE A 159 7.46 -11.63 19.58
CA PHE A 159 8.31 -12.00 20.70
C PHE A 159 8.66 -13.48 20.58
N GLY A 160 9.66 -13.80 19.76
CA GLY A 160 10.04 -15.19 19.57
C GLY A 160 11.34 -15.39 18.84
N LYS A 161 11.66 -16.66 18.59
CA LYS A 161 12.89 -17.13 17.92
C LYS A 161 12.59 -18.11 16.79
N ALA A 162 11.36 -18.12 16.30
CA ALA A 162 10.97 -18.98 15.18
C ALA A 162 11.84 -18.65 13.96
N LYS A 163 12.20 -19.69 13.20
CA LYS A 163 12.89 -19.51 11.93
C LYS A 163 11.88 -18.99 10.91
N LEU A 164 12.25 -17.92 10.23
CA LEU A 164 11.45 -17.38 9.14
C LEU A 164 11.36 -18.41 8.01
N LYS A 165 10.15 -18.62 7.50
CA LYS A 165 9.88 -19.53 6.39
C LYS A 165 9.06 -18.79 5.33
N PRO A 166 9.67 -18.40 4.20
CA PRO A 166 8.95 -17.85 3.07
C PRO A 166 7.88 -18.81 2.54
N GLN A 167 6.70 -18.28 2.23
CA GLN A 167 5.67 -18.99 1.46
C GLN A 167 5.96 -18.87 -0.05
N VAL A 168 6.67 -19.86 -0.58
CA VAL A 168 7.19 -19.84 -1.95
C VAL A 168 6.04 -19.88 -2.99
N GLU A 169 4.91 -20.49 -2.63
CA GLU A 169 3.72 -20.59 -3.47
C GLU A 169 3.12 -19.21 -3.82
N GLU A 170 3.30 -18.21 -2.95
CA GLU A 170 2.90 -16.81 -3.17
C GLU A 170 4.00 -15.97 -3.83
N GLY A 171 5.09 -16.62 -4.29
CA GLY A 171 6.24 -15.97 -4.92
C GLY A 171 7.15 -15.24 -3.95
N ILE A 172 7.06 -15.55 -2.66
CA ILE A 172 7.95 -14.99 -1.64
C ILE A 172 9.25 -15.79 -1.63
N THR A 173 10.33 -15.11 -2.00
CA THR A 173 11.66 -15.71 -2.11
C THR A 173 12.52 -15.46 -0.87
N GLU A 174 12.17 -14.44 -0.08
CA GLU A 174 12.87 -14.12 1.15
C GLU A 174 11.94 -13.50 2.19
N VAL A 175 12.20 -13.78 3.47
CA VAL A 175 11.60 -13.11 4.62
C VAL A 175 12.73 -12.69 5.54
N ARG A 176 12.81 -11.42 5.93
CA ARG A 176 13.95 -10.87 6.67
C ARG A 176 13.52 -9.89 7.76
N TRP A 177 14.16 -9.99 8.92
CA TRP A 177 14.15 -8.92 9.94
C TRP A 177 15.17 -7.85 9.55
N MET A 178 14.72 -6.60 9.49
CA MET A 178 15.54 -5.45 9.10
C MET A 178 15.54 -4.40 10.19
N ASN A 179 16.74 -3.98 10.60
CA ASN A 179 16.87 -2.91 11.58
C ASN A 179 16.55 -1.55 10.91
N ARG A 180 16.62 -0.47 11.68
CA ARG A 180 16.29 0.86 11.16
C ARG A 180 17.26 1.35 10.08
N SER A 181 18.55 1.00 10.15
CA SER A 181 19.54 1.37 9.11
C SER A 181 19.32 0.64 7.79
N ASP A 182 18.73 -0.56 7.82
CA ASP A 182 18.43 -1.35 6.62
C ASP A 182 17.21 -0.82 5.85
N ILE A 183 16.37 0.02 6.47
CA ILE A 183 15.12 0.51 5.85
C ILE A 183 15.38 1.29 4.56
N ASN A 184 16.52 2.00 4.45
CA ASN A 184 16.86 2.70 3.20
C ASN A 184 17.03 1.73 2.02
N MET A 185 17.51 0.51 2.26
CA MET A 185 17.57 -0.54 1.24
C MET A 185 16.17 -0.94 0.77
N VAL A 186 15.21 -1.05 1.70
CA VAL A 186 13.80 -1.31 1.36
C VAL A 186 13.22 -0.18 0.54
N VAL A 187 13.40 1.06 0.99
CA VAL A 187 12.89 2.27 0.34
C VAL A 187 13.36 2.35 -1.11
N ASN A 188 14.62 2.02 -1.37
CA ASN A 188 15.21 2.04 -2.72
C ASN A 188 14.65 0.96 -3.65
N ASN A 189 14.01 -0.09 -3.12
CA ASN A 189 13.47 -1.18 -3.92
C ASN A 189 12.14 -1.73 -3.36
N THR A 190 11.14 -0.86 -3.20
CA THR A 190 9.80 -1.25 -2.76
C THR A 190 8.70 -0.74 -3.72
N PHE A 191 7.46 -1.12 -3.43
CA PHE A 191 6.29 -0.58 -4.10
C PHE A 191 5.93 0.78 -3.51
N PRO A 192 5.54 1.78 -4.33
CA PRO A 192 5.20 3.12 -3.81
C PRO A 192 4.12 3.13 -2.72
N SER A 193 3.18 2.19 -2.75
CA SER A 193 2.15 2.06 -1.70
C SER A 193 2.71 1.73 -0.33
N ILE A 194 3.85 1.05 -0.25
CA ILE A 194 4.48 0.68 1.02
C ILE A 194 5.10 1.89 1.71
N MET A 195 5.50 2.90 0.92
CA MET A 195 6.03 4.15 1.44
C MET A 195 5.01 4.89 2.33
N ASP A 196 3.71 4.84 2.02
CA ASP A 196 2.65 5.38 2.90
C ASP A 196 2.67 4.70 4.29
N VAL A 197 2.88 3.39 4.33
CA VAL A 197 2.90 2.61 5.58
C VAL A 197 4.14 2.98 6.41
N LEU A 198 5.30 3.06 5.76
CA LEU A 198 6.56 3.43 6.40
C LEU A 198 6.53 4.87 6.92
N LEU A 199 5.97 5.81 6.14
CA LEU A 199 5.78 7.20 6.55
C LEU A 199 4.92 7.31 7.81
N LYS A 200 3.77 6.62 7.86
CA LYS A 200 2.88 6.62 9.05
C LYS A 200 3.50 5.95 10.28
N ARG A 201 4.69 5.36 10.13
CA ARG A 201 5.46 4.73 11.20
C ARG A 201 6.79 5.41 11.48
N ASP A 202 7.05 6.57 10.88
CA ASP A 202 8.23 7.39 11.12
C ASP A 202 9.54 6.63 10.76
N LEU A 203 9.44 5.81 9.69
CA LEU A 203 10.51 4.96 9.19
C LEU A 203 11.22 5.51 7.95
N LEU A 204 10.77 6.64 7.41
CA LEU A 204 11.43 7.33 6.31
C LEU A 204 12.33 8.44 6.86
N SER A 205 13.53 8.60 6.30
CA SER A 205 14.39 9.76 6.57
C SER A 205 13.89 11.01 5.84
N ASP A 206 13.41 10.82 4.62
CA ASP A 206 12.94 11.86 3.72
C ASP A 206 11.55 11.51 3.20
N VAL A 207 10.72 12.52 2.96
CA VAL A 207 9.33 12.34 2.52
C VAL A 207 9.17 12.97 1.14
N PRO A 208 9.42 12.22 0.04
CA PRO A 208 9.29 12.75 -1.30
C PRO A 208 7.83 12.96 -1.69
N ALA A 209 7.59 13.77 -2.72
CA ALA A 209 6.30 13.73 -3.41
C ALA A 209 6.03 12.29 -3.94
N PRO A 210 4.77 11.81 -3.91
CA PRO A 210 3.57 12.54 -3.51
C PRO A 210 3.23 12.36 -2.03
N LEU A 211 4.13 11.83 -1.20
CA LEU A 211 3.91 11.50 0.22
C LEU A 211 3.97 12.72 1.15
N SER A 212 4.66 13.77 0.72
CA SER A 212 4.73 15.08 1.38
C SER A 212 3.39 15.83 1.38
N GLU A 213 2.47 15.43 0.52
CA GLU A 213 1.09 15.95 0.45
C GLU A 213 0.21 15.45 1.59
#